data_AF-A0A4U0VIX5-F1
#
_entry.id   AF-A0A4U0VIX5-F1
#
_cell.length_a   1.000
_cell.length_b   1.000
_cell.length_c   1.000
_cell.angle_alpha   90.00
_cell.angle_beta   90.00
_cell.angle_gamma   90.00
#
_symmetry.space_group_name_H-M   'P 1'
#
loop_
_entity.id
_entity.type
_entity.pdbx_description
1 polymer ?
#
loop_
_entity_poly.entity_id
_entity_poly.type
_entity_poly.pdbx_seq_one_letter_code
_entity_poly.pdbx_strand_id
1 'polypeptide(L)'
;MQVMSEEQRIAVCKTSVDQIYTMLRTSPQTWRNYLTLARSVIAHIDNTSFMQQPRRTAEQSWLIGGLQRLALIDNGNAEVPDISNWCTRQWATVLQREPQNVEALRGLGSAWLSRAQPALLRIHYVDGSSSSSGGSSQWCAPSINSIDDERQAALAVREAERRSGTADYVEAKGFLQPATEYFERAIAAATAQRTALGKICEMIDERELVVRPIVQDSVQHNARTVSNIRALTASLFGVAAGTLGLESFPGFIFYFLGTAVVSLLIFTLKADSKPEAYFYHPVGDLWAGDMFGGLMSFVLTWTLLYGLLLEARLEQAQLLKKVVDAIKDLVQDCNFDCNDSGIALQAMDNSHVALVSMMLKSESFSPFRCDRNIALGINLTSLQKVLRCAQNEDILTVKAEDAPDVVNMVFESADSDRISEYDIKLMDIDQEHLGIPDTEYAATISMPSSEFQRICRDLTALSESVAIECTKEGVKFACNGDIGSGAVTLRSHTDVEKPEKNIEINLSEPVALTFSLKYLVNFCKASGLSDSVKLCLSNEVPLLVEYALSNNSYLRFYLAPKE
;
A
#
# COMPACT_ATOMS: atom_id res chain seq x y z
N MET A 1 -27.84 71.48 38.59
CA MET A 1 -27.71 70.41 37.58
C MET A 1 -26.48 70.76 36.74
N GLN A 2 -25.32 70.14 37.00
CA GLN A 2 -24.09 70.44 36.25
C GLN A 2 -24.27 70.00 34.79
N VAL A 3 -24.08 70.92 33.85
CA VAL A 3 -24.10 70.62 32.42
C VAL A 3 -22.85 69.81 32.11
N MET A 4 -23.03 68.51 31.83
CA MET A 4 -21.95 67.60 31.45
C MET A 4 -21.22 68.14 30.22
N SER A 5 -19.89 68.23 30.27
CA SER A 5 -19.09 68.84 29.20
C SER A 5 -19.14 68.01 27.90
N GLU A 6 -18.90 68.65 26.75
CA GLU A 6 -18.94 67.98 25.44
C GLU A 6 -17.94 66.82 25.35
N GLU A 7 -16.75 66.97 25.94
CA GLU A 7 -15.72 65.91 25.99
C GLU A 7 -16.15 64.71 26.83
N GLN A 8 -16.83 64.94 27.95
CA GLN A 8 -17.37 63.86 28.79
C GLN A 8 -18.44 63.06 28.03
N ARG A 9 -19.28 63.73 27.23
CA ARG A 9 -20.28 63.06 26.37
C ARG A 9 -19.63 62.19 25.30
N ILE A 10 -18.56 62.68 24.67
CA ILE A 10 -17.81 61.93 23.65
C ILE A 10 -17.12 60.71 24.28
N ALA A 11 -16.57 60.84 25.49
CA ALA A 11 -15.95 59.72 26.21
C ALA A 11 -16.95 58.60 26.51
N VAL A 12 -18.17 58.95 26.96
CA VAL A 12 -19.27 57.99 27.18
C VAL A 12 -19.70 57.30 25.88
N CYS A 13 -19.72 58.03 24.76
CA CYS A 13 -20.02 57.43 23.45
C CYS A 13 -18.94 56.41 23.04
N LYS A 14 -17.66 56.73 23.25
CA LYS A 14 -16.55 55.82 22.93
C LYS A 14 -16.57 54.54 23.77
N THR A 15 -16.82 54.64 25.07
CA THR A 15 -16.94 53.45 25.93
C THR A 15 -18.15 52.59 25.53
N SER A 16 -19.25 53.22 25.11
CA SER A 16 -20.43 52.52 24.59
C SER A 16 -20.12 51.76 23.29
N VAL A 17 -19.32 52.33 22.38
CA VAL A 17 -18.87 51.66 21.15
C VAL A 17 -17.87 50.54 21.43
N ASP A 18 -17.00 50.70 22.42
CA ASP A 18 -16.07 49.65 22.86
C ASP A 18 -16.80 48.43 23.46
N GLN A 19 -17.88 48.70 24.21
CA GLN A 19 -18.78 47.64 24.69
C GLN A 19 -19.44 46.89 23.52
N ILE A 20 -19.91 47.61 22.49
CA ILE A 20 -20.40 46.96 21.27
C ILE A 20 -19.30 46.08 20.66
N TYR A 21 -18.08 46.61 20.49
CA TYR A 21 -16.98 45.88 19.88
C TYR A 21 -16.62 44.59 20.62
N THR A 22 -16.53 44.67 21.95
CA THR A 22 -16.21 43.53 22.82
C THR A 22 -17.30 42.46 22.73
N MET A 23 -18.57 42.87 22.73
CA MET A 23 -19.69 41.93 22.69
C MET A 23 -19.91 41.30 21.32
N LEU A 24 -19.59 42.01 20.23
CA LEU A 24 -19.59 41.43 18.89
C LEU A 24 -18.56 40.32 18.74
N ARG A 25 -17.45 40.42 19.47
CA ARG A 25 -16.41 39.39 19.49
C ARG A 25 -16.77 38.18 20.35
N THR A 26 -17.47 38.38 21.46
CA THR A 26 -17.78 37.30 22.42
C THR A 26 -19.13 36.63 22.17
N SER A 27 -20.14 37.36 21.70
CA SER A 27 -21.51 36.86 21.53
C SER A 27 -22.19 37.49 20.30
N PRO A 28 -21.95 36.98 19.08
CA PRO A 28 -22.50 37.56 17.85
C PRO A 28 -24.03 37.40 17.73
N GLN A 29 -24.65 36.47 18.46
CA GLN A 29 -26.08 36.15 18.36
C GLN A 29 -27.01 37.17 19.06
N THR A 30 -26.49 37.99 19.99
CA THR A 30 -27.26 38.95 20.81
C THR A 30 -27.17 40.39 20.31
N TRP A 31 -26.65 40.61 19.11
CA TRP A 31 -26.39 41.94 18.54
C TRP A 31 -27.61 42.88 18.53
N ARG A 32 -28.82 42.32 18.35
CA ARG A 32 -30.10 43.07 18.33
C ARG A 32 -30.32 43.92 19.60
N ASN A 33 -29.84 43.45 20.75
CA ASN A 33 -30.01 44.15 22.03
C ASN A 33 -29.22 45.46 22.10
N TYR A 34 -28.21 45.63 21.24
CA TYR A 34 -27.33 46.79 21.23
C TYR A 34 -27.74 47.86 20.20
N LEU A 35 -28.81 47.63 19.44
CA LEU A 35 -29.33 48.61 18.48
C LEU A 35 -29.86 49.88 19.15
N THR A 36 -30.47 49.75 20.32
CA THR A 36 -30.92 50.90 21.13
C THR A 36 -29.75 51.73 21.63
N LEU A 37 -28.66 51.08 22.04
CA LEU A 37 -27.42 51.71 22.47
C LEU A 37 -26.67 52.37 21.30
N ALA A 38 -26.65 51.75 20.13
CA ALA A 38 -26.09 52.37 18.92
C ALA A 38 -26.89 53.61 18.49
N ARG A 39 -28.23 53.57 18.53
CA ARG A 39 -29.09 54.72 18.22
C ARG A 39 -28.91 55.88 19.20
N SER A 40 -28.74 55.58 20.50
CA SER A 40 -28.46 56.62 21.50
C SER A 40 -27.09 57.27 21.28
N VAL A 41 -26.06 56.47 20.94
CA VAL A 41 -24.73 56.98 20.56
C VAL A 41 -24.84 57.90 19.34
N ILE A 42 -25.56 57.51 18.29
CA ILE A 42 -25.78 58.34 17.09
C ILE A 42 -26.44 59.68 17.47
N ALA A 43 -27.53 59.64 18.23
CA ALA A 43 -28.24 60.85 18.65
C ALA A 43 -27.37 61.77 19.52
N HIS A 44 -26.51 61.21 20.38
CA HIS A 44 -25.58 62.00 21.17
C HIS A 44 -24.48 62.63 20.32
N ILE A 45 -23.97 61.93 19.31
CA ILE A 45 -22.91 62.42 18.44
C ILE A 45 -23.43 63.50 17.49
N ASP A 46 -24.63 63.36 16.95
CA ASP A 46 -25.25 64.36 16.07
C ASP A 46 -25.49 65.70 16.81
N ASN A 47 -25.64 65.67 18.14
CA ASN A 47 -25.74 66.85 18.99
C ASN A 47 -24.38 67.47 19.37
N THR A 48 -23.27 66.93 18.89
CA THR A 48 -21.90 67.43 19.16
C THR A 48 -21.21 67.92 17.90
N SER A 49 -20.22 68.78 18.07
CA SER A 49 -19.35 69.24 16.97
C SER A 49 -18.29 68.19 16.57
N PHE A 50 -18.30 67.02 17.19
CA PHE A 50 -17.26 65.99 17.06
C PHE A 50 -16.99 65.60 15.61
N MET A 51 -18.04 65.41 14.79
CA MET A 51 -17.91 65.06 13.37
C MET A 51 -17.47 66.22 12.48
N GLN A 52 -17.47 67.47 12.99
CA GLN A 52 -17.03 68.65 12.24
C GLN A 52 -15.55 68.99 12.47
N GLN A 53 -14.92 68.42 13.50
CA GLN A 53 -13.53 68.71 13.85
C GLN A 53 -12.54 67.96 12.93
N PRO A 54 -11.63 68.66 12.22
CA PRO A 54 -10.72 68.04 11.26
C PRO A 54 -9.52 67.31 11.90
N ARG A 55 -9.22 67.53 13.18
CA ARG A 55 -8.04 66.95 13.85
C ARG A 55 -8.24 65.53 14.41
N ARG A 56 -9.47 64.98 14.41
CA ARG A 56 -9.82 63.72 15.09
C ARG A 56 -10.31 62.63 14.13
N THR A 57 -9.84 62.63 12.88
CA THR A 57 -10.33 61.72 11.82
C THR A 57 -10.13 60.24 12.13
N ALA A 58 -9.04 59.87 12.82
CA ALA A 58 -8.80 58.49 13.25
C ALA A 58 -9.80 57.98 14.31
N GLU A 59 -10.27 58.86 15.20
CA GLU A 59 -11.26 58.47 16.22
C GLU A 59 -12.68 58.46 15.64
N GLN A 60 -12.96 59.37 14.70
CA GLN A 60 -14.20 59.37 13.91
C GLN A 60 -14.30 58.09 13.09
N SER A 61 -13.24 57.70 12.37
CA SER A 61 -13.23 56.49 11.56
C SER A 61 -13.37 55.22 12.40
N TRP A 62 -12.71 55.16 13.56
CA TRP A 62 -12.87 54.05 14.51
C TRP A 62 -14.33 53.93 14.99
N LEU A 63 -14.95 55.05 15.38
CA LEU A 63 -16.32 55.05 15.88
C LEU A 63 -17.34 54.68 14.81
N ILE A 64 -17.23 55.26 13.61
CA ILE A 64 -18.12 54.95 12.48
C ILE A 64 -17.93 53.48 12.08
N GLY A 65 -16.69 52.98 12.03
CA GLY A 65 -16.40 51.58 11.75
C GLY A 65 -17.00 50.61 12.78
N GLY A 66 -16.99 50.96 14.06
CA GLY A 66 -17.63 50.19 15.13
C GLY A 66 -19.15 50.09 14.97
N LEU A 67 -19.82 51.21 14.68
CA LEU A 67 -21.27 51.25 14.43
C LEU A 67 -21.65 50.55 13.13
N GLN A 68 -20.82 50.68 12.09
CA GLN A 68 -21.05 50.03 10.81
C GLN A 68 -20.94 48.51 10.92
N ARG A 69 -19.97 47.99 11.67
CA ARG A 69 -19.87 46.54 11.94
C ARG A 69 -21.15 46.02 12.58
N LEU A 70 -21.74 46.76 13.52
CA LEU A 70 -23.04 46.39 14.12
C LEU A 70 -24.16 46.31 13.07
N ALA A 71 -24.20 47.26 12.14
CA ALA A 71 -25.22 47.30 11.09
C ALA A 71 -25.08 46.19 10.03
N LEU A 72 -23.87 45.61 9.88
CA LEU A 72 -23.51 44.65 8.83
C LEU A 72 -23.46 43.18 9.30
N ILE A 73 -23.87 42.86 10.52
CA ILE A 73 -23.77 41.48 11.06
C ILE A 73 -24.77 40.50 10.44
N ASP A 74 -25.98 40.95 10.12
CA ASP A 74 -27.05 40.08 9.62
C ASP A 74 -27.16 40.20 8.09
N ASN A 75 -26.29 39.47 7.39
CA ASN A 75 -26.12 39.46 5.93
C ASN A 75 -27.28 38.82 5.15
N GLY A 76 -28.53 38.97 5.58
CA GLY A 76 -29.64 38.40 4.80
C GLY A 76 -31.07 38.79 5.12
N ASN A 77 -31.42 39.23 6.34
CA ASN A 77 -32.85 39.40 6.66
C ASN A 77 -33.28 40.76 7.23
N ALA A 78 -32.35 41.63 7.63
CA ALA A 78 -32.66 43.03 7.94
C ALA A 78 -31.37 43.83 8.10
N GLU A 79 -30.91 44.51 7.05
CA GLU A 79 -30.06 45.68 7.27
C GLU A 79 -30.81 46.63 8.22
N VAL A 80 -30.08 47.28 9.14
CA VAL A 80 -30.64 48.35 9.97
C VAL A 80 -30.42 49.66 9.21
N PRO A 81 -31.37 50.10 8.36
CA PRO A 81 -31.10 51.10 7.33
C PRO A 81 -30.81 52.47 7.94
N ASP A 82 -31.36 52.77 9.11
CA ASP A 82 -31.11 54.01 9.85
C ASP A 82 -29.64 54.15 10.24
N ILE A 83 -29.04 53.10 10.82
CA ILE A 83 -27.63 53.11 11.25
C ILE A 83 -26.71 53.05 10.02
N SER A 84 -27.01 52.20 9.04
CA SER A 84 -26.21 52.06 7.81
C SER A 84 -26.19 53.35 6.99
N ASN A 85 -27.33 54.03 6.82
CA ASN A 85 -27.40 55.30 6.11
C ASN A 85 -26.68 56.43 6.88
N TRP A 86 -26.76 56.44 8.22
CA TRP A 86 -25.98 57.37 9.01
C TRP A 86 -24.47 57.13 8.82
N CYS A 87 -24.00 55.89 8.93
CA CYS A 87 -22.57 55.55 8.72
C CYS A 87 -22.09 55.94 7.32
N THR A 88 -22.89 55.65 6.29
CA THR A 88 -22.57 56.01 4.89
C THR A 88 -22.43 57.52 4.70
N ARG A 89 -23.32 58.32 5.30
CA ARG A 89 -23.22 59.79 5.27
C ARG A 89 -21.96 60.27 5.99
N GLN A 90 -21.67 59.76 7.17
CA GLN A 90 -20.47 60.16 7.93
C GLN A 90 -19.19 59.77 7.19
N TRP A 91 -19.11 58.57 6.61
CA TRP A 91 -17.96 58.18 5.79
C TRP A 91 -17.77 59.07 4.56
N ALA A 92 -18.86 59.49 3.90
CA ALA A 92 -18.78 60.43 2.79
C ALA A 92 -18.24 61.80 3.24
N THR A 93 -18.61 62.28 4.44
CA THR A 93 -18.05 63.53 4.98
C THR A 93 -16.57 63.42 5.34
N VAL A 94 -16.12 62.26 5.86
CA VAL A 94 -14.70 62.00 6.11
C VAL A 94 -13.93 61.94 4.79
N LEU A 95 -14.47 61.27 3.78
CA LEU A 95 -13.82 61.14 2.46
C LEU A 95 -13.73 62.47 1.71
N GLN A 96 -14.72 63.36 1.86
CA GLN A 96 -14.66 64.72 1.28
C GLN A 96 -13.54 65.56 1.88
N ARG A 97 -13.17 65.33 3.15
CA ARG A 97 -12.08 66.04 3.83
C ARG A 97 -10.73 65.39 3.54
N GLU A 98 -10.67 64.06 3.61
CA GLU A 98 -9.47 63.26 3.39
C GLU A 98 -9.73 62.22 2.29
N PRO A 99 -9.40 62.52 1.02
CA PRO A 99 -9.72 61.64 -0.11
C PRO A 99 -8.92 60.32 -0.12
N GLN A 100 -7.85 60.23 0.68
CA GLN A 100 -6.96 59.06 0.78
C GLN A 100 -7.14 58.26 2.08
N ASN A 101 -8.21 58.51 2.86
CA ASN A 101 -8.42 57.77 4.09
C ASN A 101 -8.88 56.33 3.80
N VAL A 102 -8.02 55.36 4.11
CA VAL A 102 -8.20 53.93 3.80
C VAL A 102 -9.44 53.35 4.49
N GLU A 103 -9.67 53.71 5.76
CA GLU A 103 -10.79 53.18 6.54
C GLU A 103 -12.14 53.69 6.01
N ALA A 104 -12.18 54.92 5.50
CA ALA A 104 -13.39 55.48 4.89
C ALA A 104 -13.72 54.84 3.53
N LEU A 105 -12.69 54.60 2.70
CA LEU A 105 -12.84 53.90 1.43
C LEU A 105 -13.31 52.45 1.65
N ARG A 106 -12.72 51.75 2.62
CA ARG A 106 -13.13 50.38 3.00
C ARG A 106 -14.55 50.35 3.58
N GLY A 107 -14.90 51.30 4.44
CA GLY A 107 -16.24 51.43 5.01
C GLY A 107 -17.31 51.70 3.94
N LEU A 108 -17.04 52.54 2.94
CA LEU A 108 -17.97 52.73 1.83
C LEU A 108 -18.07 51.49 0.94
N GLY A 109 -16.95 50.82 0.65
CA GLY A 109 -16.94 49.56 -0.11
C GLY A 109 -17.79 48.47 0.54
N SER A 110 -17.67 48.29 1.86
CA SER A 110 -18.48 47.31 2.61
C SER A 110 -19.96 47.68 2.68
N ALA A 111 -20.31 48.96 2.70
CA ALA A 111 -21.71 49.41 2.63
C ALA A 111 -22.34 49.17 1.24
N TRP A 112 -21.56 49.28 0.16
CA TRP A 112 -22.04 48.90 -1.18
C TRP A 112 -22.18 47.39 -1.33
N LEU A 113 -21.27 46.61 -0.73
CA LEU A 113 -21.35 45.15 -0.70
C LEU A 113 -22.60 44.66 0.05
N SER A 114 -22.93 45.27 1.18
CA SER A 114 -24.11 44.88 1.96
C SER A 114 -25.41 45.07 1.17
N ARG A 115 -25.49 46.14 0.38
CA ARG A 115 -26.62 46.40 -0.53
C ARG A 115 -26.74 45.40 -1.68
N ALA A 116 -25.63 44.78 -2.10
CA ALA A 116 -25.63 43.74 -3.12
C ALA A 116 -26.14 42.39 -2.57
N GLN A 117 -26.02 42.17 -1.26
CA GLN A 117 -26.26 40.88 -0.60
C GLN A 117 -27.68 40.31 -0.84
N PRO A 118 -28.78 41.09 -0.79
CA PRO A 118 -30.12 40.56 -1.06
C PRO A 118 -30.29 40.03 -2.49
N ALA A 119 -29.67 40.68 -3.49
CA ALA A 119 -29.70 40.22 -4.87
C ALA A 119 -28.88 38.93 -5.05
N LEU A 120 -27.70 38.86 -4.41
CA LEU A 120 -26.87 37.65 -4.38
C LEU A 120 -27.56 36.46 -3.73
N LEU A 121 -28.31 36.69 -2.64
CA LEU A 121 -29.09 35.64 -2.00
C LEU A 121 -30.22 35.12 -2.91
N ARG A 122 -30.91 36.00 -3.64
CA ARG A 122 -31.94 35.59 -4.61
C ARG A 122 -31.35 34.73 -5.72
N ILE A 123 -30.19 35.11 -6.25
CA ILE A 123 -29.43 34.32 -7.23
C ILE A 123 -29.13 32.93 -6.66
N HIS A 124 -28.60 32.86 -5.43
CA HIS A 124 -28.27 31.59 -4.77
C HIS A 124 -29.51 30.69 -4.55
N TYR A 125 -30.67 31.27 -4.19
CA TYR A 125 -31.92 30.51 -4.04
C TYR A 125 -32.42 29.93 -5.37
N VAL A 126 -32.31 30.69 -6.46
CA VAL A 126 -32.67 30.22 -7.80
C VAL A 126 -31.74 29.08 -8.23
N ASP A 127 -30.44 29.21 -8.01
CA ASP A 127 -29.44 28.18 -8.34
C ASP A 127 -29.62 26.89 -7.52
N GLY A 128 -30.00 26.99 -6.24
CA GLY A 128 -30.29 25.83 -5.39
C GLY A 128 -31.56 25.05 -5.78
N SER A 129 -32.51 25.70 -6.46
CA SER A 129 -33.77 25.09 -6.88
C SER A 129 -33.68 24.29 -8.19
N SER A 130 -32.64 24.52 -9.00
CA SER A 130 -32.38 23.75 -10.23
C SER A 130 -31.71 22.39 -9.99
N SER A 131 -31.20 22.13 -8.78
CA SER A 131 -30.48 20.89 -8.45
C SER A 131 -31.37 19.81 -7.81
N SER A 132 -32.68 20.05 -7.65
CA SER A 132 -33.59 19.18 -6.89
C SER A 132 -34.63 18.43 -7.73
N SER A 133 -34.36 18.21 -9.02
CA SER A 133 -35.16 17.32 -9.88
C SER A 133 -34.33 16.20 -10.53
N GLY A 134 -33.58 15.46 -9.71
CA GLY A 134 -32.94 14.19 -10.06
C GLY A 134 -33.20 13.14 -8.98
N GLY A 135 -34.40 12.57 -8.97
CA GLY A 135 -34.80 11.52 -8.05
C GLY A 135 -34.15 10.16 -8.37
N SER A 136 -33.64 9.52 -7.31
CA SER A 136 -33.54 8.06 -7.10
C SER A 136 -33.26 7.14 -8.30
N SER A 137 -32.05 6.58 -8.38
CA SER A 137 -31.84 5.14 -8.60
C SER A 137 -30.36 4.75 -8.49
N GLN A 138 -30.14 3.73 -7.66
CA GLN A 138 -29.23 2.60 -7.86
C GLN A 138 -27.72 2.86 -8.11
N TRP A 139 -26.92 2.24 -7.23
CA TRP A 139 -25.50 1.99 -7.41
C TRP A 139 -25.21 1.40 -8.79
N CYS A 140 -24.53 2.17 -9.65
CA CYS A 140 -23.80 1.67 -10.80
C CYS A 140 -22.54 2.53 -10.96
N ALA A 141 -21.42 1.86 -11.22
CA ALA A 141 -20.10 2.46 -11.39
C ALA A 141 -20.11 3.56 -12.47
N PRO A 142 -19.32 4.64 -12.35
CA PRO A 142 -19.25 5.66 -13.38
C PRO A 142 -18.55 5.08 -14.62
N SER A 143 -19.25 5.10 -15.76
CA SER A 143 -18.72 4.77 -17.07
C SER A 143 -17.85 5.91 -17.60
N ILE A 144 -16.64 5.56 -18.05
CA ILE A 144 -15.63 6.43 -18.64
C ILE A 144 -16.08 6.85 -20.05
N ASN A 145 -16.82 7.95 -20.19
CA ASN A 145 -17.06 8.60 -21.49
C ASN A 145 -16.78 10.10 -21.35
N SER A 146 -15.56 10.54 -21.70
CA SER A 146 -15.10 11.94 -21.58
C SER A 146 -15.88 12.94 -22.45
N ILE A 147 -16.60 12.45 -23.46
CA ILE A 147 -17.36 13.27 -24.42
C ILE A 147 -18.67 13.79 -23.80
N ASP A 148 -19.28 13.02 -22.91
CA ASP A 148 -20.54 13.43 -22.26
C ASP A 148 -20.28 14.46 -21.16
N ASP A 149 -19.15 14.35 -20.44
CA ASP A 149 -18.70 15.35 -19.46
C ASP A 149 -18.34 16.70 -20.12
N GLU A 150 -17.65 16.68 -21.26
CA GLU A 150 -17.36 17.92 -22.02
C GLU A 150 -18.62 18.61 -22.54
N ARG A 151 -19.61 17.82 -22.99
CA ARG A 151 -20.91 18.37 -23.41
C ARG A 151 -21.67 18.97 -22.24
N GLN A 152 -21.64 18.33 -21.07
CA GLN A 152 -22.27 18.86 -19.86
C GLN A 152 -21.59 20.14 -19.37
N ALA A 153 -20.26 20.22 -19.41
CA ALA A 153 -19.51 21.44 -19.08
C ALA A 153 -19.83 22.60 -20.05
N ALA A 154 -19.88 22.33 -21.36
CA ALA A 154 -20.22 23.34 -22.35
C ALA A 154 -21.66 23.86 -22.22
N LEU A 155 -22.60 23.00 -21.82
CA LEU A 155 -23.98 23.37 -21.52
C LEU A 155 -24.05 24.24 -20.26
N ALA A 156 -23.30 23.89 -19.21
CA ALA A 156 -23.21 24.69 -17.98
C ALA A 156 -22.67 26.10 -18.25
N VAL A 157 -21.66 26.24 -19.11
CA VAL A 157 -21.13 27.56 -19.53
C VAL A 157 -22.18 28.38 -20.29
N ARG A 158 -22.88 27.78 -21.26
CA ARG A 158 -23.96 28.47 -22.01
C ARG A 158 -25.14 28.86 -21.12
N GLU A 159 -25.41 28.09 -20.07
CA GLU A 159 -26.42 28.46 -19.08
C GLU A 159 -25.95 29.61 -18.18
N ALA A 160 -24.69 29.60 -17.73
CA ALA A 160 -24.11 30.70 -16.97
C ALA A 160 -24.13 32.02 -17.76
N GLU A 161 -23.83 31.98 -19.06
CA GLU A 161 -23.92 33.15 -19.94
C GLU A 161 -25.36 33.69 -20.06
N ARG A 162 -26.36 32.81 -20.20
CA ARG A 162 -27.78 33.22 -20.19
C ARG A 162 -28.21 33.80 -18.84
N ARG A 163 -27.68 33.29 -17.73
CA ARG A 163 -27.97 33.78 -16.37
C ARG A 163 -27.38 35.16 -16.10
N SER A 164 -26.24 35.49 -16.72
CA SER A 164 -25.58 36.81 -16.58
C SER A 164 -26.46 37.99 -17.02
N GLY A 165 -27.47 37.76 -17.86
CA GLY A 165 -28.43 38.76 -18.30
C GLY A 165 -29.71 38.86 -17.47
N THR A 166 -29.84 38.12 -16.38
CA THR A 166 -31.05 38.18 -15.53
C THR A 166 -31.08 39.45 -14.68
N ALA A 167 -32.30 39.89 -14.32
CA ALA A 167 -32.50 41.14 -13.59
C ALA A 167 -31.75 41.16 -12.24
N ASP A 168 -31.75 40.04 -11.50
CA ASP A 168 -31.05 39.94 -10.21
C ASP A 168 -29.51 40.01 -10.38
N TYR A 169 -28.94 39.44 -11.44
CA TYR A 169 -27.50 39.55 -11.74
C TYR A 169 -27.11 40.98 -12.13
N VAL A 170 -27.93 41.67 -12.92
CA VAL A 170 -27.70 43.07 -13.30
C VAL A 170 -27.80 43.99 -12.07
N GLU A 171 -28.75 43.73 -11.17
CA GLU A 171 -28.90 44.44 -9.89
C GLU A 171 -27.67 44.23 -9.00
N ALA A 172 -27.26 42.97 -8.78
CA ALA A 172 -26.07 42.64 -7.99
C ALA A 172 -24.81 43.31 -8.57
N LYS A 173 -24.63 43.26 -9.90
CA LYS A 173 -23.52 43.91 -10.60
C LYS A 173 -23.53 45.43 -10.41
N GLY A 174 -24.70 46.06 -10.43
CA GLY A 174 -24.88 47.50 -10.20
C GLY A 174 -24.37 47.97 -8.83
N PHE A 175 -24.48 47.13 -7.79
CA PHE A 175 -23.96 47.43 -6.46
C PHE A 175 -22.50 46.99 -6.26
N LEU A 176 -22.07 45.89 -6.88
CA LEU A 176 -20.71 45.37 -6.77
C LEU A 176 -19.68 46.23 -7.50
N GLN A 177 -20.01 46.84 -8.64
CA GLN A 177 -19.08 47.67 -9.39
C GLN A 177 -18.57 48.88 -8.57
N PRO A 178 -19.44 49.72 -7.95
CA PRO A 178 -19.00 50.75 -7.02
C PRO A 178 -18.18 50.20 -5.84
N ALA A 179 -18.56 49.05 -5.27
CA ALA A 179 -17.83 48.42 -4.18
C ALA A 179 -16.38 48.12 -4.57
N THR A 180 -16.17 47.48 -5.73
CA THR A 180 -14.82 47.18 -6.25
C THR A 180 -13.98 48.42 -6.49
N GLU A 181 -14.57 49.52 -6.97
CA GLU A 181 -13.87 50.79 -7.19
C GLU A 181 -13.41 51.43 -5.87
N TYR A 182 -14.25 51.39 -4.83
CA TYR A 182 -13.87 51.88 -3.49
C TYR A 182 -12.75 51.03 -2.86
N PHE A 183 -12.79 49.70 -3.00
CA PHE A 183 -11.71 48.82 -2.53
C PHE A 183 -10.41 49.02 -3.31
N GLU A 184 -10.47 49.20 -4.62
CA GLU A 184 -9.30 49.48 -5.45
C GLU A 184 -8.63 50.79 -5.06
N ARG A 185 -9.43 51.84 -4.82
CA ARG A 185 -8.94 53.12 -4.29
C ARG A 185 -8.36 52.97 -2.87
N ALA A 186 -8.94 52.10 -2.04
CA ALA A 186 -8.43 51.83 -0.69
C ALA A 186 -7.06 51.15 -0.73
N ILE A 187 -6.87 50.17 -1.63
CA ILE A 187 -5.58 49.50 -1.85
C ILE A 187 -4.55 50.52 -2.35
N ALA A 188 -4.88 51.32 -3.36
CA ALA A 188 -3.99 52.35 -3.89
C ALA A 188 -3.56 53.38 -2.82
N ALA A 189 -4.50 53.79 -1.95
CA ALA A 189 -4.21 54.69 -0.84
C ALA A 189 -3.34 54.02 0.26
N ALA A 190 -3.58 52.74 0.58
CA ALA A 190 -2.77 51.98 1.55
C ALA A 190 -1.34 51.75 1.03
N THR A 191 -1.17 51.47 -0.26
CA THR A 191 0.14 51.37 -0.92
C THR A 191 0.88 52.70 -0.88
N ALA A 192 0.18 53.82 -1.12
CA ALA A 192 0.77 55.16 -1.03
C ALA A 192 1.21 55.54 0.40
N GLN A 193 0.52 55.03 1.43
CA GLN A 193 0.79 55.31 2.84
C GLN A 193 1.82 54.36 3.49
N ARG A 194 2.41 53.41 2.75
CA ARG A 194 3.32 52.36 3.26
C ARG A 194 2.76 51.63 4.49
N THR A 195 1.46 51.34 4.48
CA THR A 195 0.86 50.51 5.53
C THR A 195 1.40 49.08 5.46
N ALA A 196 1.41 48.35 6.58
CA ALA A 196 2.02 47.01 6.66
C ALA A 196 1.53 46.06 5.55
N LEU A 197 2.46 45.36 4.90
CA LEU A 197 2.21 44.42 3.79
C LEU A 197 1.07 43.42 4.06
N GLY A 198 0.96 42.92 5.30
CA GLY A 198 -0.12 41.99 5.68
C GLY A 198 -1.53 42.58 5.55
N LYS A 199 -1.71 43.86 5.87
CA LYS A 199 -3.01 44.55 5.73
C LYS A 199 -3.36 44.80 4.27
N ILE A 200 -2.34 44.92 3.40
CA ILE A 200 -2.52 45.05 1.95
C ILE A 200 -2.92 43.71 1.33
N CYS A 201 -2.29 42.60 1.73
CA CYS A 201 -2.68 41.26 1.26
C CYS A 201 -4.12 40.90 1.66
N GLU A 202 -4.52 41.17 2.90
CA GLU A 202 -5.89 40.93 3.36
C GLU A 202 -6.92 41.71 2.52
N MET A 203 -6.62 42.95 2.15
CA MET A 203 -7.48 43.77 1.27
C MET A 203 -7.51 43.28 -0.18
N ILE A 204 -6.43 42.67 -0.67
CA ILE A 204 -6.37 42.06 -2.00
C ILE A 204 -7.22 40.78 -2.00
N ASP A 205 -7.08 39.92 -0.99
CA ASP A 205 -7.88 38.70 -0.83
C ASP A 205 -9.37 39.03 -0.70
N GLU A 206 -9.75 40.04 0.09
CA GLU A 206 -11.14 40.52 0.21
C GLU A 206 -11.70 40.98 -1.16
N ARG A 207 -10.89 41.69 -1.97
CA ARG A 207 -11.30 42.10 -3.32
C ARG A 207 -11.42 40.91 -4.26
N GLU A 208 -10.48 39.96 -4.22
CA GLU A 208 -10.50 38.78 -5.08
C GLU A 208 -11.69 37.87 -4.78
N LEU A 209 -12.04 37.66 -3.51
CA LEU A 209 -13.24 36.92 -3.09
C LEU A 209 -14.53 37.57 -3.59
N VAL A 210 -14.56 38.90 -3.73
CA VAL A 210 -15.71 39.64 -4.27
C VAL A 210 -15.78 39.54 -5.81
N VAL A 211 -14.62 39.52 -6.49
CA VAL A 211 -14.54 39.41 -7.95
C VAL A 211 -14.74 37.96 -8.44
N ARG A 212 -14.31 36.97 -7.64
CA ARG A 212 -14.40 35.53 -7.93
C ARG A 212 -14.84 34.78 -6.67
N PRO A 213 -16.15 34.62 -6.42
CA PRO A 213 -16.61 33.85 -5.27
C PRO A 213 -16.18 32.38 -5.41
N ILE A 214 -15.67 31.80 -4.33
CA ILE A 214 -15.27 30.39 -4.29
C ILE A 214 -16.54 29.53 -4.28
N VAL A 215 -16.74 28.75 -5.35
CA VAL A 215 -17.82 27.76 -5.42
C VAL A 215 -17.35 26.48 -4.75
N GLN A 216 -17.89 26.20 -3.56
CA GLN A 216 -17.44 25.08 -2.72
C GLN A 216 -17.65 23.71 -3.38
N ASP A 217 -18.68 23.55 -4.21
CA ASP A 217 -18.95 22.29 -4.94
C ASP A 217 -17.90 22.01 -6.02
N SER A 218 -17.45 23.04 -6.74
CA SER A 218 -16.41 22.91 -7.77
C SER A 218 -15.06 22.55 -7.17
N VAL A 219 -14.72 23.11 -6.01
CA VAL A 219 -13.49 22.76 -5.28
C VAL A 219 -13.51 21.30 -4.83
N GLN A 220 -14.64 20.83 -4.30
CA GLN A 220 -14.80 19.43 -3.91
C GLN A 220 -14.74 18.47 -5.11
N HIS A 221 -15.36 18.83 -6.24
CA HIS A 221 -15.30 18.04 -7.46
C HIS A 221 -13.87 17.93 -8.01
N ASN A 222 -13.13 19.05 -8.04
CA ASN A 222 -11.74 19.09 -8.49
C ASN A 222 -10.84 18.23 -7.57
N ALA A 223 -11.02 18.35 -6.25
CA ALA A 223 -10.27 17.55 -5.27
C ALA A 223 -10.53 16.04 -5.44
N ARG A 224 -11.80 15.63 -5.58
CA ARG A 224 -12.16 14.22 -5.82
C ARG A 224 -11.56 13.69 -7.12
N THR A 225 -11.56 14.49 -8.18
CA THR A 225 -11.04 14.07 -9.47
C THR A 225 -9.52 13.87 -9.44
N VAL A 226 -8.79 14.78 -8.79
CA VAL A 226 -7.33 14.64 -8.60
C VAL A 226 -7.01 13.40 -7.77
N SER A 227 -7.78 13.15 -6.70
CA SER A 227 -7.59 11.99 -5.84
C SER A 227 -7.83 10.67 -6.58
N ASN A 228 -8.89 10.59 -7.38
CA ASN A 228 -9.18 9.40 -8.20
C ASN A 228 -8.07 9.13 -9.23
N ILE A 229 -7.56 10.16 -9.92
CA ILE A 229 -6.46 9.99 -10.89
C ILE A 229 -5.22 9.46 -10.15
N ARG A 230 -4.89 10.03 -8.99
CA ARG A 230 -3.72 9.60 -8.20
C ARG A 230 -3.86 8.17 -7.71
N ALA A 231 -5.01 7.79 -7.16
CA ALA A 231 -5.25 6.43 -6.70
C ALA A 231 -5.09 5.39 -7.83
N LEU A 232 -5.64 5.68 -9.01
CA LEU A 232 -5.50 4.80 -10.18
C LEU A 232 -4.04 4.70 -10.66
N THR A 233 -3.35 5.83 -10.80
CA THR A 233 -1.94 5.84 -11.22
C THR A 233 -1.02 5.19 -10.20
N ALA A 234 -1.28 5.35 -8.90
CA ALA A 234 -0.52 4.74 -7.82
C ALA A 234 -0.64 3.21 -7.83
N SER A 235 -1.84 2.67 -8.07
CA SER A 235 -2.02 1.23 -8.25
C SER A 235 -1.27 0.72 -9.49
N LEU A 236 -1.35 1.43 -10.62
CA LEU A 236 -0.65 1.06 -11.85
C LEU A 236 0.88 1.08 -11.70
N PHE A 237 1.43 2.06 -10.99
CA PHE A 237 2.85 2.07 -10.63
C PHE A 237 3.21 0.98 -9.62
N GLY A 238 2.30 0.60 -8.72
CA GLY A 238 2.48 -0.52 -7.80
C GLY A 238 2.60 -1.85 -8.55
N VAL A 239 1.77 -2.05 -9.58
CA VAL A 239 1.89 -3.21 -10.49
C VAL A 239 3.25 -3.22 -11.18
N ALA A 240 3.64 -2.09 -11.80
CA ALA A 240 4.90 -1.98 -12.52
C ALA A 240 6.12 -2.23 -11.62
N ALA A 241 6.13 -1.67 -10.41
CA ALA A 241 7.20 -1.86 -9.43
C ALA A 241 7.28 -3.32 -8.93
N GLY A 242 6.12 -3.97 -8.71
CA GLY A 242 6.04 -5.38 -8.36
C GLY A 242 6.61 -6.28 -9.47
N THR A 243 6.21 -6.06 -10.73
CA THR A 243 6.71 -6.86 -11.87
C THR A 243 8.19 -6.66 -12.16
N LEU A 244 8.76 -5.51 -11.78
CA LEU A 244 10.18 -5.22 -11.97
C LEU A 244 11.05 -5.74 -10.82
N GLY A 245 10.46 -6.32 -9.77
CA GLY A 245 11.21 -6.84 -8.61
C GLY A 245 11.97 -5.75 -7.85
N LEU A 246 11.52 -4.49 -7.89
CA LEU A 246 12.21 -3.41 -7.19
C LEU A 246 12.05 -3.61 -5.68
N GLU A 247 13.18 -3.75 -4.97
CA GLU A 247 13.21 -3.91 -3.52
C GLU A 247 13.39 -2.56 -2.82
N SER A 248 12.84 -2.40 -1.61
CA SER A 248 13.22 -1.34 -0.65
C SER A 248 13.18 0.10 -1.22
N PHE A 249 14.22 0.91 -1.01
CA PHE A 249 14.31 2.32 -1.41
C PHE A 249 14.08 2.57 -2.92
N PRO A 250 14.62 1.76 -3.86
CA PRO A 250 14.31 1.85 -5.28
C PRO A 250 12.81 1.89 -5.62
N GLY A 251 11.97 1.09 -4.95
CA GLY A 251 10.52 1.08 -5.20
C GLY A 251 9.84 2.39 -4.80
N PHE A 252 10.26 2.99 -3.68
CA PHE A 252 9.75 4.30 -3.26
C PHE A 252 10.22 5.43 -4.18
N ILE A 253 11.47 5.39 -4.65
CA ILE A 253 11.99 6.37 -5.62
C ILE A 253 11.18 6.31 -6.92
N PHE A 254 10.85 5.11 -7.40
CA PHE A 254 10.00 4.90 -8.57
C PHE A 254 8.60 5.52 -8.39
N TYR A 255 7.97 5.31 -7.22
CA TYR A 255 6.68 5.93 -6.88
C TYR A 255 6.74 7.47 -6.90
N PHE A 256 7.76 8.07 -6.29
CA PHE A 256 7.90 9.54 -6.24
C PHE A 256 8.14 10.14 -7.63
N LEU A 257 8.97 9.50 -8.46
CA LEU A 257 9.18 9.91 -9.85
C LEU A 257 7.90 9.79 -10.67
N GLY A 258 7.18 8.67 -10.57
CA GLY A 258 5.90 8.46 -11.24
C GLY A 258 4.85 9.51 -10.84
N THR A 259 4.76 9.82 -9.54
CA THR A 259 3.84 10.83 -9.01
C THR A 259 4.16 12.25 -9.50
N ALA A 260 5.45 12.59 -9.64
CA ALA A 260 5.87 13.86 -10.20
C ALA A 260 5.47 13.99 -11.69
N VAL A 261 5.63 12.91 -12.46
CA VAL A 261 5.21 12.87 -13.88
C VAL A 261 3.70 13.02 -14.01
N VAL A 262 2.91 12.31 -13.20
CA VAL A 262 1.44 12.43 -13.20
C VAL A 262 1.01 13.87 -12.84
N SER A 263 1.68 14.50 -11.88
CA SER A 263 1.40 15.89 -11.50
C SER A 263 1.71 16.87 -12.64
N LEU A 264 2.79 16.65 -13.40
CA LEU A 264 3.10 17.41 -14.61
C LEU A 264 2.05 17.20 -15.71
N LEU A 265 1.55 15.97 -15.89
CA LEU A 265 0.51 15.65 -16.86
C LEU A 265 -0.83 16.30 -16.50
N ILE A 266 -1.22 16.30 -15.22
CA ILE A 266 -2.43 17.00 -14.76
C ILE A 266 -2.31 18.51 -15.03
N PHE A 267 -1.14 19.09 -14.79
CA PHE A 267 -0.87 20.50 -15.03
C PHE A 267 -0.95 20.88 -16.53
N THR A 268 -0.36 20.05 -17.40
CA THR A 268 -0.23 20.36 -18.84
C THR A 268 -1.49 20.00 -19.63
N LEU A 269 -2.10 18.85 -19.37
CA LEU A 269 -3.22 18.34 -20.17
C LEU A 269 -4.59 18.69 -19.57
N LYS A 270 -4.72 18.72 -18.24
CA LYS A 270 -6.04 18.88 -17.60
C LYS A 270 -6.33 20.30 -17.14
N ALA A 271 -5.30 21.10 -16.89
CA ALA A 271 -5.43 22.48 -16.42
C ALA A 271 -5.16 23.54 -17.51
N ASP A 272 -4.95 23.15 -18.78
CA ASP A 272 -4.66 24.05 -19.92
C ASP A 272 -3.61 25.14 -19.61
N SER A 273 -2.62 24.80 -18.77
CA SER A 273 -1.59 25.73 -18.26
C SER A 273 -2.11 26.92 -17.43
N LYS A 274 -3.33 26.86 -16.89
CA LYS A 274 -3.96 27.89 -16.03
C LYS A 274 -4.44 27.30 -14.69
N PRO A 275 -3.53 26.98 -13.75
CA PRO A 275 -3.88 26.31 -12.49
C PRO A 275 -4.68 27.22 -11.53
N GLU A 276 -4.53 28.55 -11.64
CA GLU A 276 -5.20 29.55 -10.80
C GLU A 276 -6.72 29.62 -11.00
N ALA A 277 -7.24 29.04 -12.09
CA ALA A 277 -8.68 28.99 -12.34
C ALA A 277 -9.37 27.81 -11.62
N TYR A 278 -8.62 26.79 -11.22
CA TYR A 278 -9.17 25.52 -10.74
C TYR A 278 -8.84 25.21 -9.28
N PHE A 279 -7.75 25.76 -8.74
CA PHE A 279 -7.25 25.49 -7.39
C PHE A 279 -6.92 26.77 -6.64
N TYR A 280 -7.27 26.81 -5.35
CA TYR A 280 -7.01 27.95 -4.46
C TYR A 280 -5.51 28.08 -4.15
N HIS A 281 -4.81 26.96 -3.92
CA HIS A 281 -3.36 26.91 -3.80
C HIS A 281 -2.74 25.97 -4.83
N PRO A 282 -2.33 26.47 -6.01
CA PRO A 282 -1.97 25.63 -7.16
C PRO A 282 -0.74 24.73 -6.92
N VAL A 283 0.18 25.15 -6.05
CA VAL A 283 1.38 24.37 -5.72
C VAL A 283 1.12 23.44 -4.52
N GLY A 284 0.40 23.90 -3.50
CA GLY A 284 0.13 23.12 -2.29
C GLY A 284 -0.85 21.98 -2.54
N ASP A 285 -1.97 22.25 -3.20
CA ASP A 285 -3.01 21.24 -3.41
C ASP A 285 -2.57 20.20 -4.46
N LEU A 286 -1.78 20.63 -5.46
CA LEU A 286 -1.25 19.74 -6.48
C LEU A 286 -0.04 18.95 -5.98
N TRP A 287 0.92 19.53 -5.26
CA TRP A 287 2.11 18.77 -4.86
C TRP A 287 2.04 18.21 -3.45
N ALA A 288 1.49 18.92 -2.46
CA ALA A 288 1.54 18.49 -1.07
C ALA A 288 0.28 17.73 -0.61
N GLY A 289 -0.89 18.05 -1.17
CA GLY A 289 -2.18 17.63 -0.61
C GLY A 289 -2.50 16.13 -0.67
N ASP A 290 -2.03 15.41 -1.70
CA ASP A 290 -2.55 14.05 -1.98
C ASP A 290 -1.46 13.03 -2.40
N MET A 291 -0.18 13.37 -2.24
CA MET A 291 0.92 12.42 -2.50
C MET A 291 0.90 11.23 -1.51
N PHE A 292 0.42 11.46 -0.29
CA PHE A 292 0.28 10.43 0.73
C PHE A 292 -0.98 9.57 0.55
N GLY A 293 -2.03 10.11 -0.07
CA GLY A 293 -3.28 9.38 -0.31
C GLY A 293 -3.09 8.18 -1.24
N GLY A 294 -2.28 8.33 -2.30
CA GLY A 294 -1.95 7.25 -3.23
C GLY A 294 -0.94 6.22 -2.71
N LEU A 295 -0.17 6.57 -1.67
CA LEU A 295 0.96 5.74 -1.22
C LEU A 295 0.48 4.40 -0.66
N MET A 296 -0.64 4.38 0.06
CA MET A 296 -1.21 3.14 0.60
C MET A 296 -1.67 2.19 -0.51
N SER A 297 -2.30 2.72 -1.57
CA SER A 297 -2.70 1.92 -2.73
C SER A 297 -1.49 1.40 -3.51
N PHE A 298 -0.43 2.20 -3.64
CA PHE A 298 0.84 1.76 -4.22
C PHE A 298 1.45 0.62 -3.41
N VAL A 299 1.64 0.80 -2.10
CA VAL A 299 2.25 -0.21 -1.22
C VAL A 299 1.45 -1.51 -1.25
N LEU A 300 0.11 -1.44 -1.18
CA LEU A 300 -0.73 -2.63 -1.20
C LEU A 300 -0.65 -3.40 -2.53
N THR A 301 -0.57 -2.69 -3.66
CA THR A 301 -0.44 -3.33 -4.98
C THR A 301 0.98 -3.86 -5.21
N TRP A 302 1.99 -3.14 -4.74
CA TRP A 302 3.40 -3.53 -4.81
C TRP A 302 3.68 -4.79 -3.99
N THR A 303 3.20 -4.87 -2.74
CA THR A 303 3.39 -6.07 -1.90
C THR A 303 2.64 -7.29 -2.42
N LEU A 304 1.46 -7.10 -3.00
CA LEU A 304 0.66 -8.20 -3.56
C LEU A 304 1.37 -8.85 -4.75
N LEU A 305 1.95 -8.06 -5.65
CA LEU A 305 2.64 -8.58 -6.83
C LEU A 305 4.09 -8.99 -6.57
N TYR A 306 4.73 -8.43 -5.52
CA TYR A 306 6.05 -8.84 -5.09
C TYR A 306 6.04 -10.20 -4.36
N GLY A 307 4.91 -10.61 -3.79
CA GLY A 307 4.77 -11.81 -2.97
C GLY A 307 4.39 -13.09 -3.72
N LEU A 308 5.00 -13.37 -4.87
CA LEU A 308 4.79 -14.63 -5.61
C LEU A 308 6.12 -15.37 -5.80
N LEU A 309 6.80 -15.65 -4.68
CA LEU A 309 8.14 -16.21 -4.69
C LEU A 309 8.27 -17.34 -3.65
N LEU A 310 8.79 -18.48 -4.10
CA LEU A 310 9.35 -19.51 -3.24
C LEU A 310 10.69 -18.99 -2.72
N GLU A 311 10.85 -18.91 -1.40
CA GLU A 311 12.13 -18.66 -0.75
C GLU A 311 12.36 -19.74 0.30
N ALA A 312 13.33 -20.62 0.05
CA ALA A 312 13.69 -21.71 0.96
C ALA A 312 15.18 -21.65 1.29
N ARG A 313 15.50 -21.35 2.56
CA ARG A 313 16.89 -21.25 3.05
C ARG A 313 17.25 -22.45 3.93
N LEU A 314 18.28 -23.19 3.53
CA LEU A 314 18.89 -24.29 4.28
C LEU A 314 20.16 -23.80 4.96
N GLU A 315 20.29 -24.05 6.28
CA GLU A 315 21.50 -23.70 7.04
C GLU A 315 22.73 -24.46 6.55
N GLN A 316 22.57 -25.72 6.13
CA GLN A 316 23.64 -26.57 5.64
C GLN A 316 23.35 -27.06 4.21
N ALA A 317 24.08 -26.53 3.23
CA ALA A 317 24.00 -26.97 1.83
C ALA A 317 24.40 -28.46 1.65
N GLN A 318 25.17 -29.02 2.59
CA GLN A 318 25.57 -30.42 2.57
C GLN A 318 24.38 -31.39 2.52
N LEU A 319 23.26 -31.04 3.16
CA LEU A 319 22.07 -31.91 3.22
C LEU A 319 21.51 -32.15 1.82
N LEU A 320 21.22 -31.08 1.07
CA LEU A 320 20.70 -31.18 -0.30
C LEU A 320 21.73 -31.81 -1.24
N LYS A 321 23.01 -31.50 -1.06
CA LYS A 321 24.11 -32.10 -1.84
C LYS A 321 24.15 -33.62 -1.69
N LYS A 322 24.07 -34.14 -0.47
CA LYS A 322 24.04 -35.59 -0.18
C LYS A 322 22.78 -36.26 -0.74
N VAL A 323 21.62 -35.59 -0.63
CA VAL A 323 20.35 -36.08 -1.20
C VAL A 323 20.48 -36.20 -2.73
N VAL A 324 20.88 -35.13 -3.42
CA VAL A 324 21.03 -35.12 -4.88
C VAL A 324 22.05 -36.15 -5.35
N ASP A 325 23.17 -36.30 -4.64
CA ASP A 325 24.18 -37.32 -4.96
C ASP A 325 23.65 -38.76 -4.82
N ALA A 326 22.68 -39.01 -3.95
CA ALA A 326 22.05 -40.33 -3.79
C ALA A 326 21.03 -40.65 -4.89
N ILE A 327 20.29 -39.65 -5.38
CA ILE A 327 19.16 -39.85 -6.33
C ILE A 327 19.55 -39.75 -7.81
N LYS A 328 20.59 -38.98 -8.15
CA LYS A 328 20.98 -38.69 -9.54
C LYS A 328 21.29 -39.92 -10.41
N ASP A 329 21.69 -41.04 -9.78
CA ASP A 329 22.07 -42.26 -10.49
C ASP A 329 20.85 -43.16 -10.76
N LEU A 330 19.70 -42.85 -10.15
CA LEU A 330 18.42 -43.52 -10.39
C LEU A 330 17.56 -42.73 -11.37
N VAL A 331 17.54 -41.41 -11.22
CA VAL A 331 16.66 -40.50 -11.97
C VAL A 331 17.50 -39.38 -12.58
N GLN A 332 17.28 -39.08 -13.86
CA GLN A 332 17.98 -38.00 -14.56
C GLN A 332 17.28 -36.65 -14.35
N ASP A 333 15.95 -36.66 -14.48
CA ASP A 333 15.09 -35.48 -14.47
C ASP A 333 13.97 -35.71 -13.47
N CYS A 334 13.73 -34.73 -12.59
CA CYS A 334 12.71 -34.84 -11.55
C CYS A 334 12.06 -33.49 -11.26
N ASN A 335 10.83 -33.53 -10.77
CA ASN A 335 10.14 -32.37 -10.21
C ASN A 335 10.37 -32.29 -8.69
N PHE A 336 10.79 -31.12 -8.23
CA PHE A 336 10.73 -30.75 -6.82
C PHE A 336 9.42 -30.00 -6.59
N ASP A 337 8.51 -30.62 -5.86
CA ASP A 337 7.22 -30.08 -5.51
C ASP A 337 7.34 -29.26 -4.22
N CYS A 338 7.29 -27.95 -4.36
CA CYS A 338 7.31 -27.03 -3.23
C CYS A 338 5.88 -26.72 -2.79
N ASN A 339 5.58 -26.94 -1.52
CA ASN A 339 4.30 -26.62 -0.89
C ASN A 339 4.53 -26.05 0.52
N ASP A 340 3.46 -25.64 1.20
CA ASP A 340 3.55 -25.08 2.58
C ASP A 340 4.12 -26.09 3.60
N SER A 341 3.95 -27.39 3.37
CA SER A 341 4.52 -28.43 4.23
C SER A 341 6.03 -28.63 4.02
N GLY A 342 6.59 -28.17 2.90
CA GLY A 342 8.00 -28.31 2.56
C GLY A 342 8.25 -28.59 1.08
N ILE A 343 9.41 -29.18 0.79
CA ILE A 343 9.84 -29.58 -0.55
C ILE A 343 9.80 -31.11 -0.65
N ALA A 344 8.93 -31.62 -1.53
CA ALA A 344 8.82 -33.03 -1.84
C ALA A 344 9.44 -33.34 -3.20
N LEU A 345 9.86 -34.58 -3.40
CA LEU A 345 10.26 -35.10 -4.70
C LEU A 345 9.78 -36.54 -4.81
N GLN A 346 9.14 -36.86 -5.91
CA GLN A 346 8.75 -38.22 -6.25
C GLN A 346 9.13 -38.50 -7.69
N ALA A 347 9.86 -39.59 -7.92
CA ALA A 347 10.25 -39.99 -9.26
C ALA A 347 10.46 -41.51 -9.38
N MET A 348 10.16 -42.05 -10.56
CA MET A 348 10.46 -43.43 -10.93
C MET A 348 11.76 -43.50 -11.73
N ASP A 349 12.44 -44.64 -11.65
CA ASP A 349 13.57 -44.93 -12.52
C ASP A 349 13.12 -45.24 -13.96
N ASN A 350 14.05 -45.25 -14.91
CA ASN A 350 13.74 -45.53 -16.33
C ASN A 350 13.12 -46.92 -16.58
N SER A 351 13.26 -47.87 -15.64
CA SER A 351 12.66 -49.20 -15.75
C SER A 351 11.30 -49.33 -15.04
N HIS A 352 10.86 -48.29 -14.33
CA HIS A 352 9.66 -48.29 -13.47
C HIS A 352 9.64 -49.40 -12.41
N VAL A 353 10.82 -49.85 -11.96
CA VAL A 353 10.98 -50.89 -10.92
C VAL A 353 11.30 -50.28 -9.56
N ALA A 354 11.93 -49.10 -9.56
CA ALA A 354 12.31 -48.37 -8.35
C ALA A 354 11.66 -46.98 -8.33
N LEU A 355 11.13 -46.60 -7.16
CA LEU A 355 10.57 -45.27 -6.90
C LEU A 355 11.34 -44.62 -5.77
N VAL A 356 11.70 -43.34 -5.96
CA VAL A 356 12.26 -42.50 -4.91
C VAL A 356 11.20 -41.51 -4.44
N SER A 357 11.08 -41.38 -3.12
CA SER A 357 10.22 -40.39 -2.46
C SER A 357 11.05 -39.67 -1.40
N MET A 358 11.18 -38.37 -1.55
CA MET A 358 11.87 -37.48 -0.61
C MET A 358 10.87 -36.47 -0.08
N MET A 359 10.94 -36.17 1.21
CA MET A 359 10.21 -35.08 1.83
C MET A 359 11.14 -34.31 2.76
N LEU A 360 11.39 -33.05 2.46
CA LEU A 360 12.05 -32.09 3.34
C LEU A 360 10.97 -31.16 3.91
N LYS A 361 10.71 -31.26 5.21
CA LYS A 361 9.69 -30.41 5.85
C LYS A 361 10.12 -28.95 5.90
N SER A 362 9.15 -28.04 5.93
CA SER A 362 9.39 -26.59 6.09
C SER A 362 10.22 -26.26 7.34
N GLU A 363 10.09 -27.06 8.41
CA GLU A 363 10.91 -26.97 9.64
C GLU A 363 12.42 -27.19 9.40
N SER A 364 12.82 -27.82 8.30
CA SER A 364 14.23 -27.97 7.92
C SER A 364 14.83 -26.70 7.31
N PHE A 365 14.01 -25.67 7.06
CA PHE A 365 14.41 -24.43 6.39
C PHE A 365 14.19 -23.21 7.31
N SER A 366 15.06 -22.20 7.18
CA SER A 366 15.09 -20.99 8.03
C SER A 366 15.62 -19.79 7.22
N PRO A 367 14.75 -18.92 6.64
CA PRO A 367 13.29 -19.00 6.55
C PRO A 367 12.80 -19.93 5.42
N PHE A 368 11.53 -20.34 5.52
CA PHE A 368 10.77 -21.01 4.46
C PHE A 368 9.53 -20.20 4.13
N ARG A 369 9.33 -19.91 2.85
CA ARG A 369 8.12 -19.28 2.34
C ARG A 369 7.74 -19.90 1.00
N CYS A 370 6.52 -20.41 0.92
CA CYS A 370 5.95 -20.98 -0.29
C CYS A 370 4.50 -20.49 -0.39
N ASP A 371 4.28 -19.45 -1.19
CA ASP A 371 2.96 -18.80 -1.28
C ASP A 371 1.96 -19.61 -2.14
N ARG A 372 2.48 -20.42 -3.07
CA ARG A 372 1.71 -21.33 -3.95
C ARG A 372 2.48 -22.62 -4.19
N ASN A 373 1.75 -23.69 -4.49
CA ASN A 373 2.36 -24.95 -4.88
C ASN A 373 3.03 -24.81 -6.25
N ILE A 374 4.35 -24.95 -6.29
CA ILE A 374 5.16 -24.80 -7.50
C ILE A 374 5.95 -26.10 -7.69
N ALA A 375 5.96 -26.62 -8.92
CA ALA A 375 6.79 -27.76 -9.30
C ALA A 375 8.01 -27.26 -10.08
N LEU A 376 9.21 -27.54 -9.56
CA LEU A 376 10.47 -27.16 -10.18
C LEU A 376 11.07 -28.38 -10.90
N GLY A 377 10.90 -28.45 -12.21
CA GLY A 377 11.51 -29.50 -13.03
C GLY A 377 12.98 -29.23 -13.29
N ILE A 378 13.85 -30.03 -12.66
CA ILE A 378 15.30 -29.82 -12.69
C ILE A 378 16.00 -31.09 -13.17
N ASN A 379 16.98 -30.91 -14.07
CA ASN A 379 17.92 -31.98 -14.39
C ASN A 379 18.91 -32.18 -13.23
N LEU A 380 18.89 -33.36 -12.61
CA LEU A 380 19.71 -33.67 -11.43
C LEU A 380 21.21 -33.63 -11.72
N THR A 381 21.64 -33.93 -12.95
CA THR A 381 23.06 -33.83 -13.35
C THR A 381 23.53 -32.39 -13.35
N SER A 382 22.68 -31.45 -13.77
CA SER A 382 22.98 -30.01 -13.77
C SER A 382 22.96 -29.45 -12.35
N LEU A 383 21.95 -29.83 -11.56
CA LEU A 383 21.86 -29.47 -10.14
C LEU A 383 23.09 -29.93 -9.35
N GLN A 384 23.56 -31.16 -9.60
CA GLN A 384 24.74 -31.71 -8.94
C GLN A 384 26.02 -30.90 -9.26
N LYS A 385 26.16 -30.38 -10.49
CA LYS A 385 27.31 -29.54 -10.86
C LYS A 385 27.30 -28.22 -10.09
N VAL A 386 26.13 -27.61 -9.92
CA VAL A 386 25.97 -26.38 -9.14
C VAL A 386 26.23 -26.63 -7.65
N LEU A 387 25.66 -27.68 -7.07
CA LEU A 387 25.87 -28.05 -5.66
C LEU A 387 27.32 -28.47 -5.35
N ARG A 388 28.12 -28.85 -6.35
CA ARG A 388 29.55 -29.10 -6.19
C ARG A 388 30.38 -27.83 -5.98
N CYS A 389 29.88 -26.67 -6.42
CA CYS A 389 30.55 -25.39 -6.24
C CYS A 389 30.45 -24.84 -4.81
N ALA A 390 29.51 -25.37 -4.01
CA ALA A 390 29.28 -25.03 -2.63
C ALA A 390 30.11 -25.89 -1.66
N GLN A 391 30.57 -25.26 -0.57
CA GLN A 391 31.15 -25.94 0.58
C GLN A 391 30.04 -26.59 1.43
N ASN A 392 30.44 -27.46 2.35
CA ASN A 392 29.46 -28.22 3.15
C ASN A 392 28.72 -27.33 4.17
N GLU A 393 29.41 -26.35 4.74
CA GLU A 393 28.86 -25.41 5.75
C GLU A 393 28.28 -24.13 5.12
N ASP A 394 28.22 -24.03 3.78
CA ASP A 394 27.59 -22.88 3.13
C ASP A 394 26.07 -22.95 3.33
N ILE A 395 25.46 -21.78 3.51
CA ILE A 395 24.01 -21.62 3.57
C ILE A 395 23.48 -21.59 2.15
N LEU A 396 22.49 -22.43 1.84
CA LEU A 396 21.85 -22.49 0.52
C LEU A 396 20.48 -21.80 0.58
N THR A 397 20.26 -20.81 -0.27
CA THR A 397 18.95 -20.20 -0.49
C THR A 397 18.46 -20.51 -1.90
N VAL A 398 17.29 -21.15 -2.00
CA VAL A 398 16.61 -21.43 -3.27
C VAL A 398 15.49 -20.42 -3.46
N LYS A 399 15.51 -19.73 -4.61
CA LYS A 399 14.54 -18.71 -5.00
C LYS A 399 13.91 -19.08 -6.35
N ALA A 400 12.59 -19.06 -6.41
CA ALA A 400 11.85 -19.29 -7.65
C ALA A 400 10.54 -18.49 -7.68
N GLU A 401 10.19 -17.95 -8.86
CA GLU A 401 8.91 -17.25 -9.11
C GLU A 401 7.74 -18.24 -9.30
N ASP A 402 6.48 -17.76 -9.43
CA ASP A 402 5.27 -18.59 -9.58
C ASP A 402 5.23 -19.39 -10.90
N ALA A 403 5.80 -18.85 -11.98
CA ALA A 403 5.99 -19.53 -13.27
C ALA A 403 7.46 -19.45 -13.69
N PRO A 404 8.36 -20.15 -12.99
CA PRO A 404 9.78 -19.94 -13.15
C PRO A 404 10.29 -20.67 -14.40
N ASP A 405 10.93 -19.93 -15.31
CA ASP A 405 11.78 -20.51 -16.37
C ASP A 405 13.17 -20.90 -15.81
N VAL A 406 13.56 -20.26 -14.71
CA VAL A 406 14.85 -20.43 -14.03
C VAL A 406 14.65 -20.48 -12.52
N VAL A 407 15.40 -21.34 -11.85
CA VAL A 407 15.56 -21.34 -10.39
C VAL A 407 16.90 -20.73 -10.03
N ASN A 408 16.88 -19.80 -9.08
CA ASN A 408 18.05 -19.12 -8.57
C ASN A 408 18.53 -19.80 -7.28
N MET A 409 19.81 -20.16 -7.24
CA MET A 409 20.45 -20.78 -6.08
C MET A 409 21.58 -19.90 -5.59
N VAL A 410 21.44 -19.38 -4.37
CA VAL A 410 22.41 -18.51 -3.70
C VAL A 410 23.10 -19.30 -2.61
N PHE A 411 24.42 -19.39 -2.66
CA PHE A 411 25.25 -19.96 -1.61
C PHE A 411 25.99 -18.83 -0.90
N GLU A 412 25.81 -18.74 0.40
CA GLU A 412 26.44 -17.78 1.30
C GLU A 412 27.38 -18.54 2.24
N SER A 413 28.66 -18.19 2.26
CA SER A 413 29.62 -18.81 3.17
C SER A 413 29.60 -18.09 4.52
N ALA A 414 29.65 -18.84 5.62
CA ALA A 414 29.65 -18.25 6.97
C ALA A 414 31.03 -17.67 7.35
N ASP A 415 32.12 -18.29 6.87
CA ASP A 415 33.49 -17.94 7.24
C ASP A 415 34.11 -16.88 6.33
N SER A 416 33.61 -16.77 5.09
CA SER A 416 34.06 -15.79 4.12
C SER A 416 32.85 -15.02 3.62
N ASP A 417 32.96 -13.71 3.44
CA ASP A 417 31.90 -12.85 2.88
C ASP A 417 31.72 -13.09 1.36
N ARG A 418 31.67 -14.37 0.98
CA ARG A 418 31.56 -14.88 -0.37
C ARG A 418 30.13 -15.31 -0.60
N ILE A 419 29.46 -14.61 -1.50
CA ILE A 419 28.15 -14.95 -2.03
C ILE A 419 28.35 -15.47 -3.45
N SER A 420 27.78 -16.63 -3.75
CA SER A 420 27.78 -17.19 -5.11
C SER A 420 26.37 -17.52 -5.55
N GLU A 421 25.99 -16.97 -6.70
CA GLU A 421 24.65 -17.05 -7.26
C GLU A 421 24.71 -17.84 -8.56
N TYR A 422 23.80 -18.80 -8.72
CA TYR A 422 23.71 -19.67 -9.89
C TYR A 422 22.27 -19.82 -10.35
N ASP A 423 22.04 -19.55 -11.63
CA ASP A 423 20.74 -19.77 -12.27
C ASP A 423 20.72 -21.11 -13.00
N ILE A 424 19.73 -21.94 -12.71
CA ILE A 424 19.49 -23.22 -13.37
C ILE A 424 18.19 -23.11 -14.17
N LYS A 425 18.25 -23.46 -15.46
CA LYS A 425 17.04 -23.53 -16.30
C LYS A 425 16.16 -24.68 -15.87
N LEU A 426 14.88 -24.39 -15.72
CA LEU A 426 13.85 -25.37 -15.43
C LEU A 426 13.36 -26.03 -16.72
N MET A 427 12.76 -27.19 -16.57
CA MET A 427 12.21 -28.00 -17.65
C MET A 427 10.79 -28.41 -17.29
N ASP A 428 9.90 -28.43 -18.28
CA ASP A 428 8.57 -28.96 -18.10
C ASP A 428 8.64 -30.49 -18.10
N ILE A 429 8.45 -31.09 -16.94
CA ILE A 429 8.37 -32.55 -16.77
C ILE A 429 6.95 -32.88 -16.32
N ASP A 430 6.30 -33.77 -17.05
CA ASP A 430 4.97 -34.24 -16.70
C ASP A 430 5.00 -34.97 -15.35
N GLN A 431 4.12 -34.54 -14.44
CA GLN A 431 4.06 -35.05 -13.08
C GLN A 431 3.04 -36.18 -12.96
N GLU A 432 3.52 -37.42 -12.82
CA GLU A 432 2.69 -38.54 -12.37
C GLU A 432 2.84 -38.73 -10.86
N HIS A 433 1.98 -38.05 -10.09
CA HIS A 433 1.99 -38.23 -8.64
C HIS A 433 1.37 -39.58 -8.27
N LEU A 434 2.20 -40.49 -7.74
CA LEU A 434 1.77 -41.81 -7.31
C LEU A 434 1.35 -41.74 -5.84
N GLY A 435 0.06 -41.92 -5.58
CA GLY A 435 -0.45 -42.06 -4.23
C GLY A 435 0.09 -43.34 -3.59
N ILE A 436 1.00 -43.20 -2.63
CA ILE A 436 1.54 -44.32 -1.87
C ILE A 436 0.54 -44.63 -0.73
N PRO A 437 -0.12 -45.80 -0.72
CA PRO A 437 -1.00 -46.16 0.38
C PRO A 437 -0.21 -46.51 1.65
N ASP A 438 -0.77 -46.22 2.81
CA ASP A 438 -0.21 -46.64 4.10
C ASP A 438 -0.43 -48.15 4.30
N THR A 439 0.54 -48.96 3.91
CA THR A 439 0.51 -50.42 4.05
C THR A 439 1.22 -50.89 5.31
N GLU A 440 0.67 -51.90 5.98
CA GLU A 440 1.36 -52.60 7.05
C GLU A 440 2.43 -53.54 6.49
N TYR A 441 3.61 -53.51 7.09
CA TYR A 441 4.74 -54.36 6.68
C TYR A 441 4.88 -55.56 7.62
N ALA A 442 5.21 -56.72 7.06
CA ALA A 442 5.36 -57.98 7.78
C ALA A 442 6.69 -58.10 8.55
N ALA A 443 7.72 -57.38 8.10
CA ALA A 443 8.99 -57.27 8.82
C ALA A 443 9.52 -55.84 8.72
N THR A 444 9.93 -55.28 9.86
CA THR A 444 10.60 -53.99 9.95
C THR A 444 11.95 -54.19 10.62
N ILE A 445 13.02 -53.84 9.91
CA ILE A 445 14.40 -54.04 10.36
C ILE A 445 15.07 -52.67 10.43
N SER A 446 15.56 -52.29 11.59
CA SER A 446 16.43 -51.12 11.77
C SER A 446 17.85 -51.60 11.96
N MET A 447 18.78 -51.12 11.13
CA MET A 447 20.20 -51.48 11.24
C MET A 447 21.11 -50.30 10.86
N PRO A 448 22.42 -50.37 11.14
CA PRO A 448 23.35 -49.32 10.74
C PRO A 448 23.50 -49.24 9.22
N SER A 449 23.45 -48.02 8.67
CA SER A 449 23.52 -47.77 7.22
C SER A 449 24.89 -48.15 6.62
N SER A 450 25.94 -48.13 7.44
CA SER A 450 27.30 -48.56 7.09
C SER A 450 27.42 -50.07 6.90
N GLU A 451 26.76 -50.85 7.77
CA GLU A 451 26.75 -52.31 7.70
C GLU A 451 25.93 -52.77 6.49
N PHE A 452 24.74 -52.18 6.28
CA PHE A 452 23.91 -52.47 5.11
C PHE A 452 24.66 -52.17 3.79
N GLN A 453 25.37 -51.03 3.73
CA GLN A 453 26.18 -50.66 2.58
C GLN A 453 27.31 -51.67 2.33
N ARG A 454 27.97 -52.17 3.37
CA ARG A 454 29.01 -53.19 3.26
C ARG A 454 28.46 -54.50 2.72
N ILE A 455 27.34 -54.97 3.28
CA ILE A 455 26.66 -56.20 2.83
C ILE A 455 26.29 -56.10 1.36
N CYS A 456 25.66 -55.00 0.92
CA CYS A 456 25.28 -54.83 -0.48
C CYS A 456 26.51 -54.82 -1.42
N ARG A 457 27.62 -54.18 -1.02
CA ARG A 457 28.87 -54.18 -1.81
C ARG A 457 29.49 -55.56 -1.91
N ASP A 458 29.56 -56.30 -0.79
CA ASP A 458 30.17 -57.62 -0.74
C ASP A 458 29.38 -58.64 -1.57
N LEU A 459 28.04 -58.61 -1.49
CA LEU A 459 27.17 -59.51 -2.24
C LEU A 459 27.11 -59.20 -3.75
N THR A 460 27.30 -57.92 -4.13
CA THR A 460 27.32 -57.51 -5.55
C THR A 460 28.48 -58.13 -6.33
N ALA A 461 29.59 -58.46 -5.67
CA ALA A 461 30.72 -59.14 -6.31
C ALA A 461 30.44 -60.62 -6.63
N LEU A 462 29.46 -61.23 -5.94
CA LEU A 462 29.12 -62.65 -6.08
C LEU A 462 27.95 -62.88 -7.04
N SER A 463 26.93 -62.01 -7.00
CA SER A 463 25.74 -62.15 -7.84
C SER A 463 25.01 -60.81 -8.01
N GLU A 464 24.07 -60.76 -8.96
CA GLU A 464 23.26 -59.56 -9.23
C GLU A 464 21.97 -59.48 -8.40
N SER A 465 21.62 -60.54 -7.67
CA SER A 465 20.36 -60.63 -6.91
C SER A 465 20.62 -61.14 -5.49
N VAL A 466 19.88 -60.60 -4.52
CA VAL A 466 19.96 -60.99 -3.11
C VAL A 466 18.58 -61.42 -2.62
N ALA A 467 18.51 -62.59 -1.99
CA ALA A 467 17.37 -63.04 -1.22
C ALA A 467 17.49 -62.51 0.21
N ILE A 468 16.51 -61.71 0.64
CA ILE A 468 16.40 -61.20 2.00
C ILE A 468 15.35 -62.05 2.72
N GLU A 469 15.82 -62.89 3.63
CA GLU A 469 15.01 -63.79 4.45
C GLU A 469 14.93 -63.23 5.87
N CYS A 470 13.73 -62.90 6.35
CA CYS A 470 13.49 -62.46 7.72
C CYS A 470 12.79 -63.58 8.50
N THR A 471 13.46 -64.10 9.52
CA THR A 471 12.96 -65.18 10.38
C THR A 471 13.08 -64.81 11.86
N LYS A 472 12.57 -65.64 12.76
CA LYS A 472 12.75 -65.45 14.21
C LYS A 472 14.21 -65.51 14.65
N GLU A 473 15.09 -66.16 13.88
CA GLU A 473 16.52 -66.25 14.19
C GLU A 473 17.31 -65.00 13.78
N GLY A 474 16.73 -64.15 12.93
CA GLY A 474 17.35 -62.94 12.40
C GLY A 474 17.04 -62.71 10.93
N VAL A 475 17.75 -61.74 10.36
CA VAL A 475 17.70 -61.39 8.94
C VAL A 475 18.89 -62.02 8.25
N LYS A 476 18.64 -62.72 7.14
CA LYS A 476 19.66 -63.37 6.34
C LYS A 476 19.62 -62.83 4.92
N PHE A 477 20.76 -62.30 4.48
CA PHE A 477 21.01 -61.90 3.10
C PHE A 477 21.74 -63.04 2.41
N ALA A 478 21.06 -63.75 1.51
CA ALA A 478 21.61 -64.87 0.75
C ALA A 478 21.74 -64.50 -0.72
N CYS A 479 22.81 -64.94 -1.36
CA CYS A 479 23.03 -64.73 -2.77
C CYS A 479 23.61 -66.01 -3.39
N ASN A 480 23.19 -66.31 -4.62
CA ASN A 480 23.66 -67.48 -5.34
C ASN A 480 24.05 -67.02 -6.75
N GLY A 481 25.35 -67.08 -7.06
CA GLY A 481 25.88 -66.67 -8.36
C GLY A 481 26.83 -67.72 -8.94
N ASP A 482 27.31 -67.45 -10.15
CA ASP A 482 28.14 -68.40 -10.91
C ASP A 482 29.51 -68.65 -10.27
N ILE A 483 30.03 -67.66 -9.54
CA ILE A 483 31.33 -67.72 -8.86
C ILE A 483 31.21 -68.46 -7.51
N GLY A 484 30.03 -68.42 -6.89
CA GLY A 484 29.76 -69.07 -5.61
C GLY A 484 28.51 -68.53 -4.91
N SER A 485 28.19 -69.12 -3.76
CA SER A 485 27.10 -68.70 -2.88
C SER A 485 27.63 -67.92 -1.68
N GLY A 486 26.98 -66.81 -1.34
CA GLY A 486 27.26 -66.01 -0.14
C GLY A 486 26.04 -65.92 0.76
N ALA A 487 26.24 -65.92 2.08
CA ALA A 487 25.16 -65.68 3.04
C ALA A 487 25.68 -64.89 4.24
N VAL A 488 24.98 -63.81 4.59
CA VAL A 488 25.25 -62.99 5.78
C VAL A 488 24.01 -62.98 6.65
N THR A 489 24.14 -63.44 7.89
CA THR A 489 23.04 -63.47 8.85
C THR A 489 23.29 -62.44 9.95
N LEU A 490 22.38 -61.47 10.05
CA LEU A 490 22.32 -60.50 11.13
C LEU A 490 21.30 -60.95 12.17
N ARG A 491 21.73 -60.98 13.42
CA ARG A 491 20.85 -61.24 14.58
C ARG A 491 20.55 -59.93 15.28
N SER A 492 19.43 -59.87 16.00
CA SER A 492 19.13 -58.69 16.80
C SER A 492 20.21 -58.51 17.87
N HIS A 493 20.75 -57.30 17.92
CA HIS A 493 21.86 -56.94 18.80
C HIS A 493 21.59 -55.56 19.38
N THR A 494 21.70 -55.45 20.70
CA THR A 494 21.52 -54.19 21.42
C THR A 494 22.78 -53.91 22.22
N ASP A 495 23.60 -52.98 21.73
CA ASP A 495 24.72 -52.41 22.45
C ASP A 495 24.25 -51.19 23.26
N VAL A 496 24.50 -51.21 24.57
CA VAL A 496 24.14 -50.08 25.46
C VAL A 496 25.11 -48.90 25.30
N GLU A 497 26.36 -49.17 24.90
CA GLU A 497 27.40 -48.12 24.77
C GLU A 497 27.30 -47.32 23.46
N LYS A 498 26.77 -47.92 22.39
CA LYS A 498 26.65 -47.31 21.05
C LYS A 498 25.32 -47.68 20.39
N PRO A 499 24.23 -46.95 20.68
CA PRO A 499 22.91 -47.28 20.16
C PRO A 499 22.82 -47.21 18.62
N GLU A 500 23.69 -46.43 17.99
CA GLU A 500 23.81 -46.30 16.53
C GLU A 500 24.16 -47.61 15.80
N LYS A 501 24.70 -48.60 16.54
CA LYS A 501 25.08 -49.91 16.00
C LYS A 501 24.01 -50.98 16.22
N ASN A 502 22.90 -50.63 16.85
CA ASN A 502 21.88 -51.59 17.21
C ASN A 502 21.15 -52.12 15.98
N ILE A 503 20.76 -53.38 16.08
CA ILE A 503 19.95 -54.07 15.07
C ILE A 503 18.64 -54.47 15.74
N GLU A 504 17.58 -53.76 15.38
CA GLU A 504 16.22 -54.04 15.86
C GLU A 504 15.43 -54.72 14.75
N ILE A 505 14.82 -55.86 15.06
CA ILE A 505 14.06 -56.66 14.11
C ILE A 505 12.66 -56.87 14.69
N ASN A 506 11.67 -56.23 14.09
CA ASN A 506 10.26 -56.43 14.40
C ASN A 506 9.66 -57.32 13.31
N LEU A 507 9.33 -58.56 13.68
CA LEU A 507 8.79 -59.57 12.78
C LEU A 507 7.34 -59.90 13.18
N SER A 508 6.39 -59.64 12.29
CA SER A 508 5.02 -60.16 12.39
C SER A 508 4.90 -61.50 11.66
N GLU A 509 5.36 -61.57 10.40
CA GLU A 509 5.34 -62.79 9.58
C GLU A 509 6.71 -63.05 8.93
N PRO A 510 7.10 -64.32 8.71
CA PRO A 510 8.33 -64.65 8.00
C PRO A 510 8.21 -64.27 6.51
N VAL A 511 9.20 -63.54 6.02
CA VAL A 511 9.24 -63.02 4.64
C VAL A 511 10.53 -63.47 3.97
N ALA A 512 10.45 -63.89 2.72
CA ALA A 512 11.61 -64.26 1.90
C ALA A 512 11.40 -63.71 0.48
N LEU A 513 12.10 -62.61 0.16
CA LEU A 513 11.94 -61.90 -1.11
C LEU A 513 13.30 -61.71 -1.77
N THR A 514 13.31 -61.77 -3.10
CA THR A 514 14.53 -61.57 -3.89
C THR A 514 14.52 -60.19 -4.52
N PHE A 515 15.64 -59.46 -4.42
CA PHE A 515 15.79 -58.11 -4.96
C PHE A 515 17.06 -58.01 -5.82
N SER A 516 17.11 -57.03 -6.72
CA SER A 516 18.33 -56.73 -7.47
C SER A 516 19.31 -55.93 -6.62
N LEU A 517 20.55 -56.42 -6.50
CA LEU A 517 21.64 -55.74 -5.80
C LEU A 517 22.04 -54.43 -6.48
N LYS A 518 21.85 -54.30 -7.80
CA LYS A 518 22.15 -53.07 -8.55
C LYS A 518 21.41 -51.84 -7.98
N TYR A 519 20.12 -52.00 -7.66
CA TYR A 519 19.33 -50.92 -7.05
C TYR A 519 19.71 -50.70 -5.58
N LEU A 520 19.91 -51.77 -4.81
CA LEU A 520 20.29 -51.67 -3.41
C LEU A 520 21.62 -50.92 -3.23
N VAL A 521 22.63 -51.20 -4.06
CA VAL A 521 23.92 -50.47 -4.04
C VAL A 521 23.73 -48.98 -4.33
N ASN A 522 22.79 -48.63 -5.23
CA ASN A 522 22.45 -47.24 -5.48
C ASN A 522 21.78 -46.58 -4.27
N PHE A 523 20.83 -47.26 -3.61
CA PHE A 523 20.21 -46.76 -2.38
C PHE A 523 21.24 -46.58 -1.26
N CYS A 524 22.26 -47.45 -1.16
CA CYS A 524 23.34 -47.31 -0.18
C CYS A 524 24.21 -46.06 -0.36
N LYS A 525 24.06 -45.27 -1.44
CA LYS A 525 24.69 -43.95 -1.55
C LYS A 525 24.09 -42.94 -0.56
N ALA A 526 22.85 -43.15 -0.13
CA ALA A 526 22.18 -42.35 0.89
C ALA A 526 22.71 -42.59 2.32
N SER A 527 23.60 -43.58 2.56
CA SER A 527 24.16 -43.84 3.90
C SER A 527 24.91 -42.64 4.50
N GLY A 528 25.27 -41.62 3.71
CA GLY A 528 25.84 -40.37 4.24
C GLY A 528 24.83 -39.41 4.89
N LEU A 529 23.53 -39.67 4.75
CA LEU A 529 22.42 -38.85 5.30
C LEU A 529 22.02 -39.27 6.71
N SER A 530 22.09 -40.57 7.01
CA SER A 530 21.64 -41.15 8.27
C SER A 530 22.53 -42.33 8.67
N ASP A 531 22.86 -42.42 9.95
CA ASP A 531 23.68 -43.50 10.50
C ASP A 531 22.93 -44.84 10.58
N SER A 532 21.60 -44.80 10.59
CA SER A 532 20.71 -45.96 10.55
C SER A 532 19.88 -45.99 9.26
N VAL A 533 19.47 -47.19 8.88
CA VAL A 533 18.57 -47.46 7.76
C VAL A 533 17.46 -48.39 8.23
N LYS A 534 16.23 -48.10 7.80
CA LYS A 534 15.06 -48.91 8.10
C LYS A 534 14.61 -49.63 6.83
N LEU A 535 14.56 -50.96 6.88
CA LEU A 535 14.02 -51.82 5.82
C LEU A 535 12.65 -52.34 6.24
N CYS A 536 11.63 -52.13 5.42
CA CYS A 536 10.31 -52.71 5.62
C CYS A 536 9.97 -53.66 4.47
N LEU A 537 9.65 -54.91 4.79
CA LEU A 537 9.38 -55.98 3.83
C LEU A 537 7.96 -56.54 4.01
N SER A 538 7.33 -56.89 2.91
CA SER A 538 6.06 -57.62 2.86
C SER A 538 5.95 -58.36 1.52
N ASN A 539 5.27 -59.52 1.47
CA ASN A 539 5.19 -60.31 0.24
C ASN A 539 4.36 -59.64 -0.87
N GLU A 540 3.44 -58.74 -0.51
CA GLU A 540 2.50 -58.10 -1.45
C GLU A 540 2.86 -56.64 -1.78
N VAL A 541 3.91 -56.09 -1.16
CA VAL A 541 4.27 -54.66 -1.24
C VAL A 541 5.76 -54.55 -1.58
N PRO A 542 6.20 -53.56 -2.39
CA PRO A 542 7.61 -53.32 -2.63
C PRO A 542 8.40 -53.12 -1.33
N LEU A 543 9.70 -53.48 -1.36
CA LEU A 543 10.63 -53.19 -0.28
C LEU A 543 10.75 -51.69 -0.09
N LEU A 544 10.52 -51.23 1.14
CA LEU A 544 10.77 -49.85 1.55
C LEU A 544 12.13 -49.77 2.25
N VAL A 545 13.00 -48.90 1.74
CA VAL A 545 14.28 -48.51 2.36
C VAL A 545 14.17 -47.04 2.77
N GLU A 546 14.09 -46.78 4.08
CA GLU A 546 13.96 -45.43 4.63
C GLU A 546 15.24 -44.98 5.32
N TYR A 547 15.72 -43.81 4.92
CA TYR A 547 16.75 -43.04 5.61
C TYR A 547 16.07 -41.84 6.29
N ALA A 548 16.15 -41.78 7.62
CA ALA A 548 15.59 -40.67 8.39
C ALA A 548 16.55 -39.46 8.36
N LEU A 549 16.02 -38.28 8.06
CA LEU A 549 16.72 -37.00 8.14
C LEU A 549 16.26 -36.22 9.38
N SER A 550 16.89 -35.06 9.63
CA SER A 550 16.47 -34.14 10.69
C SER A 550 15.03 -33.64 10.50
N ASN A 551 14.37 -33.27 11.61
CA ASN A 551 13.05 -32.64 11.65
C ASN A 551 11.94 -33.44 10.95
N ASN A 552 11.89 -34.77 11.15
CA ASN A 552 10.90 -35.66 10.53
C ASN A 552 10.90 -35.65 8.99
N SER A 553 11.98 -35.19 8.37
CA SER A 553 12.23 -35.33 6.93
C SER A 553 12.73 -36.75 6.63
N TYR A 554 12.48 -37.25 5.42
CA TYR A 554 12.86 -38.62 5.05
C TYR A 554 13.25 -38.73 3.59
N LEU A 555 14.08 -39.74 3.31
CA LEU A 555 14.36 -40.23 1.97
C LEU A 555 14.02 -41.72 1.93
N ARG A 556 12.98 -42.04 1.15
CA ARG A 556 12.43 -43.39 1.00
C ARG A 556 12.67 -43.89 -0.41
N PHE A 557 13.10 -45.13 -0.51
CA PHE A 557 13.20 -45.86 -1.76
C PHE A 557 12.27 -47.05 -1.72
N TYR A 558 11.53 -47.26 -2.81
CA TYR A 558 10.67 -48.40 -3.00
C TYR A 558 11.25 -49.25 -4.12
N LEU A 559 11.35 -50.56 -3.91
CA LEU A 559 11.87 -51.50 -4.90
C LEU A 559 10.95 -52.70 -5.02
N ALA A 560 10.49 -52.97 -6.24
CA ALA A 560 9.71 -54.17 -6.50
C ALA A 560 10.59 -55.43 -6.36
N PRO A 561 10.06 -56.51 -5.76
CA PRO A 561 10.75 -57.79 -5.72
C PRO A 561 10.90 -58.36 -7.14
N LYS A 562 11.94 -59.17 -7.35
CA LYS A 562 12.05 -60.01 -8.54
C LYS A 562 11.14 -61.23 -8.37
N GLU A 563 10.32 -61.50 -9.39
CA GLU A 563 9.61 -62.76 -9.54
C GLU A 563 10.56 -63.94 -9.83
#